data_AF-A0A956JK58-F1
#
_entry.id   AF-A0A956JK58-F1
#
_cell.length_a   1.000
_cell.length_b   1.000
_cell.length_c   1.000
_cell.angle_alpha   90.00
_cell.angle_beta   90.00
_cell.angle_gamma   90.00
#
_symmetry.space_group_name_H-M   'P 1'
#
loop_
_entity.id
_entity.type
_entity.pdbx_description
1 polymer ?
#
loop_
_entity_poly.entity_id
_entity_poly.type
_entity_poly.pdbx_seq_one_letter_code
_entity_poly.pdbx_strand_id
1 'polypeptide(L)'
;MLGLKDPTGTRARGRGVALVITAAFSWACAGGSGESESDADSQTSTTGPTTTTTGPTTTTGPTSTTVDPTTTTTVDPTETTTDPTTTTGPAECGNGIIEPGESCDDGNNAGGDGCEADCTLLPGGEWFREIVDGGDMELDKGYDVATDAAGNIYIIATVVDPLAKSDIFIRKYDPIGVSIWTRNYDGGATQNDLGVAITGDDAGFMVVAGRQTLQGQQTTVPWLSKCDPNGQILWQLTGDAADNIASLAMFSATHFIGGGSTKDGMDTNALLRRFDDGGGEVWSAVHAGADGGPDSIAAVAVDGSGDIYVAGREFAQATSFDAWIARYSASGDEVWSMTVDGPVSGPDWGTAIAVSDEGWLVVGGRQDQGAGNGADAWTARYTADGAEVWTQGLNGPASGDDSIHGLAIDSAGFILAVGHQEVNGQGLDAWVAKYDGDGAEQWMQVIDGEGSGDDELAAVAVDGDDNVVSVGTVAIIEGFDTDVLLIKHAP
;
A
#
# COMPACT_ATOMS: atom_id res chain seq x y z
N MET A 1 -55.50 -13.82 11.86
CA MET A 1 -55.44 -14.31 13.26
C MET A 1 -54.41 -15.43 13.29
N LEU A 2 -53.49 -15.52 14.25
CA LEU A 2 -53.05 -14.51 15.22
C LEU A 2 -51.76 -13.85 14.69
N GLY A 3 -51.22 -12.87 15.43
CA GLY A 3 -49.85 -12.41 15.27
C GLY A 3 -49.18 -12.30 16.64
N LEU A 4 -47.86 -12.38 16.67
CA LEU A 4 -47.01 -12.01 17.81
C LEU A 4 -45.66 -11.53 17.26
N LYS A 5 -45.09 -10.49 17.88
CA LYS A 5 -43.68 -10.11 17.69
C LYS A 5 -42.81 -10.98 18.59
N ASP A 6 -41.54 -11.12 18.22
CA ASP A 6 -40.46 -11.32 19.18
C ASP A 6 -39.28 -10.37 18.82
N PRO A 7 -38.79 -9.49 19.70
CA PRO A 7 -37.76 -8.51 19.38
C PRO A 7 -36.49 -8.66 20.22
N THR A 8 -35.49 -9.40 19.73
CA THR A 8 -34.11 -9.37 20.27
C THR A 8 -33.09 -9.38 19.15
N GLY A 9 -32.21 -8.37 19.10
CA GLY A 9 -31.10 -8.31 18.16
C GLY A 9 -29.88 -9.05 18.71
N THR A 10 -29.46 -10.13 18.03
CA THR A 10 -28.07 -10.62 18.02
C THR A 10 -27.92 -11.65 16.91
N ARG A 11 -27.00 -11.42 15.97
CA ARG A 11 -26.57 -12.43 14.99
C ARG A 11 -25.06 -12.35 14.77
N ALA A 12 -24.31 -12.90 15.73
CA ALA A 12 -23.00 -13.43 15.39
C ALA A 12 -23.17 -14.47 14.25
N ARG A 13 -22.37 -14.36 13.20
CA ARG A 13 -22.26 -15.39 12.16
C ARG A 13 -20.81 -15.87 12.11
N GLY A 14 -20.54 -17.02 12.74
CA GLY A 14 -19.29 -17.72 12.46
C GLY A 14 -19.26 -18.13 10.98
N ARG A 15 -18.18 -17.80 10.27
CA ARG A 15 -17.93 -18.29 8.90
C ARG A 15 -17.67 -19.80 9.00
N GLY A 16 -18.46 -20.61 8.28
CA GLY A 16 -18.30 -22.06 8.27
C GLY A 16 -17.19 -22.49 7.30
N VAL A 17 -16.23 -23.27 7.77
CA VAL A 17 -15.12 -23.79 6.93
C VAL A 17 -15.68 -24.71 5.83
N ALA A 18 -15.57 -24.27 4.57
CA ALA A 18 -15.91 -25.05 3.40
C ALA A 18 -14.66 -25.74 2.82
N LEU A 19 -14.37 -26.96 3.29
CA LEU A 19 -13.28 -27.77 2.75
C LEU A 19 -13.60 -28.23 1.31
N VAL A 20 -12.99 -27.59 0.31
CA VAL A 20 -13.08 -28.00 -1.09
C VAL A 20 -11.85 -28.82 -1.48
N ILE A 21 -12.06 -30.10 -1.75
CA ILE A 21 -11.05 -30.98 -2.36
C ILE A 21 -11.32 -31.02 -3.87
N THR A 22 -10.42 -30.45 -4.67
CA THR A 22 -10.43 -30.56 -6.14
C THR A 22 -9.23 -31.39 -6.60
N ALA A 23 -9.50 -32.46 -7.35
CA ALA A 23 -8.48 -33.41 -7.79
C ALA A 23 -7.79 -32.95 -9.08
N ALA A 24 -6.47 -33.10 -9.16
CA ALA A 24 -5.71 -32.82 -10.36
C ALA A 24 -6.07 -33.78 -11.51
N PHE A 25 -6.59 -33.25 -12.62
CA PHE A 25 -6.72 -33.97 -13.88
C PHE A 25 -5.53 -33.64 -14.78
N SER A 26 -4.58 -34.58 -14.89
CA SER A 26 -3.51 -34.50 -15.89
C SER A 26 -4.08 -34.88 -17.27
N TRP A 27 -3.80 -34.06 -18.28
CA TRP A 27 -4.06 -34.39 -19.68
C TRP A 27 -2.74 -34.41 -20.45
N ALA A 28 -2.32 -35.61 -20.86
CA ALA A 28 -1.11 -35.82 -21.63
C ALA A 28 -1.44 -35.92 -23.12
N CYS A 29 -0.79 -35.10 -23.94
CA CYS A 29 -0.70 -35.28 -25.39
C CYS A 29 0.74 -35.63 -25.76
N ALA A 30 0.93 -36.67 -26.57
CA ALA A 30 2.24 -37.19 -26.94
C ALA A 30 2.30 -37.57 -28.43
N GLY A 31 3.39 -37.18 -29.10
CA GLY A 31 3.73 -37.55 -30.48
C GLY A 31 3.11 -36.66 -31.56
N GLY A 32 3.82 -36.23 -32.61
CA GLY A 32 5.28 -36.23 -32.84
C GLY A 32 5.75 -36.78 -34.19
N SER A 33 6.54 -35.97 -34.91
CA SER A 33 7.40 -36.31 -36.06
C SER A 33 8.19 -35.03 -36.40
N GLY A 34 9.53 -34.99 -36.37
CA GLY A 34 10.41 -35.39 -37.49
C GLY A 34 10.93 -34.10 -38.20
N GLU A 35 12.18 -33.95 -38.63
CA GLU A 35 13.31 -34.90 -38.78
C GLU A 35 14.68 -34.21 -38.50
N SER A 36 15.72 -35.02 -38.22
CA SER A 36 17.16 -34.99 -38.63
C SER A 36 17.80 -33.75 -39.31
N GLU A 37 19.12 -33.50 -39.39
CA GLU A 37 20.44 -34.01 -38.88
C GLU A 37 21.52 -33.04 -39.46
N SER A 38 22.82 -32.97 -39.10
CA SER A 38 23.75 -33.54 -38.09
C SER A 38 24.82 -32.44 -37.79
N ASP A 39 26.06 -32.56 -37.27
CA ASP A 39 27.01 -33.57 -36.73
C ASP A 39 27.92 -32.79 -35.72
N ALA A 40 28.41 -33.31 -34.59
CA ALA A 40 29.55 -34.24 -34.39
C ALA A 40 30.94 -33.78 -34.91
N ASP A 41 31.85 -33.44 -33.99
CA ASP A 41 33.29 -33.76 -34.09
C ASP A 41 33.92 -33.91 -32.69
N SER A 42 35.00 -34.70 -32.58
CA SER A 42 35.76 -34.92 -31.34
C SER A 42 37.16 -35.52 -31.62
N GLN A 43 38.22 -34.97 -31.02
CA GLN A 43 39.55 -35.61 -30.88
C GLN A 43 40.46 -34.80 -29.91
N THR A 44 40.93 -35.37 -28.79
CA THR A 44 42.30 -35.95 -28.52
C THR A 44 43.47 -34.93 -28.42
N SER A 45 44.49 -35.07 -27.55
CA SER A 45 44.85 -36.09 -26.54
C SER A 45 46.12 -35.76 -25.71
N THR A 46 46.22 -36.30 -24.48
CA THR A 46 47.47 -36.62 -23.69
C THR A 46 48.39 -35.45 -23.26
N THR A 47 49.21 -35.51 -22.19
CA THR A 47 49.89 -36.63 -21.46
C THR A 47 49.90 -36.48 -19.91
N GLY A 48 50.42 -37.48 -19.18
CA GLY A 48 50.81 -37.45 -17.74
C GLY A 48 52.16 -38.20 -17.54
N PRO A 49 52.54 -38.77 -16.36
CA PRO A 49 51.96 -38.79 -14.99
C PRO A 49 52.98 -38.28 -13.91
N THR A 50 52.97 -38.55 -12.58
CA THR A 50 53.24 -39.86 -11.87
C THR A 50 53.19 -39.76 -10.31
N THR A 51 52.73 -40.83 -9.62
CA THR A 51 52.96 -41.26 -8.19
C THR A 51 52.50 -40.40 -6.99
N THR A 52 51.67 -40.83 -6.00
CA THR A 52 51.68 -41.96 -4.99
C THR A 52 52.32 -41.55 -3.63
N THR A 53 51.69 -41.71 -2.44
CA THR A 53 51.84 -42.89 -1.53
C THR A 53 50.96 -42.87 -0.23
N THR A 54 50.02 -43.84 -0.10
CA THR A 54 49.40 -44.55 1.09
C THR A 54 49.00 -43.90 2.45
N GLY A 55 47.83 -44.32 2.98
CA GLY A 55 47.42 -44.36 4.43
C GLY A 55 47.80 -45.71 5.12
N PRO A 56 46.99 -46.40 5.98
CA PRO A 56 45.65 -46.14 6.59
C PRO A 56 45.75 -45.93 8.14
N THR A 57 45.03 -46.44 9.18
CA THR A 57 43.95 -47.47 9.52
C THR A 57 43.58 -47.28 11.06
N THR A 58 42.54 -47.76 11.79
CA THR A 58 41.28 -48.56 11.63
C THR A 58 40.27 -48.31 12.82
N THR A 59 39.12 -49.01 12.85
CA THR A 59 37.94 -48.95 13.78
C THR A 59 38.03 -49.71 15.13
N THR A 60 37.14 -49.41 16.11
CA THR A 60 36.41 -50.39 17.00
C THR A 60 35.32 -49.72 17.88
N GLY A 61 34.46 -50.49 18.59
CA GLY A 61 33.25 -50.02 19.32
C GLY A 61 33.01 -50.56 20.76
N PRO A 62 31.77 -50.89 21.19
CA PRO A 62 31.09 -50.17 22.31
C PRO A 62 30.80 -50.99 23.60
N THR A 63 30.32 -50.35 24.68
CA THR A 63 29.71 -51.02 25.87
C THR A 63 28.83 -50.07 26.75
N SER A 64 28.09 -50.63 27.73
CA SER A 64 27.18 -49.94 28.69
C SER A 64 27.06 -50.74 30.01
N THR A 65 26.91 -50.10 31.19
CA THR A 65 26.36 -50.71 32.44
C THR A 65 26.09 -49.74 33.64
N THR A 66 24.82 -49.66 34.07
CA THR A 66 24.23 -49.74 35.45
C THR A 66 24.72 -48.97 36.73
N VAL A 67 23.84 -48.09 37.26
CA VAL A 67 23.10 -48.12 38.58
C VAL A 67 23.81 -47.94 39.97
N ASP A 68 23.53 -46.79 40.63
CA ASP A 68 23.15 -46.53 42.07
C ASP A 68 24.12 -46.89 43.25
N PRO A 69 23.93 -46.50 44.57
CA PRO A 69 22.89 -45.66 45.21
C PRO A 69 23.32 -44.63 46.32
N THR A 70 22.32 -43.92 46.89
CA THR A 70 22.26 -43.15 48.18
C THR A 70 22.76 -41.68 48.19
N THR A 71 22.24 -40.73 48.99
CA THR A 71 21.33 -40.78 50.18
C THR A 71 20.16 -39.77 50.12
N THR A 72 19.16 -39.94 50.99
CA THR A 72 17.91 -39.16 51.14
C THR A 72 18.00 -37.94 52.07
N THR A 73 17.14 -36.91 51.87
CA THR A 73 16.24 -36.40 52.94
C THR A 73 15.09 -35.50 52.45
N THR A 74 13.90 -35.71 53.03
CA THR A 74 12.77 -34.77 53.29
C THR A 74 12.29 -33.76 52.22
N VAL A 75 11.03 -33.97 51.78
CA VAL A 75 10.12 -32.91 51.31
C VAL A 75 9.38 -32.32 52.52
N ASP A 76 9.09 -31.01 52.53
CA ASP A 76 8.24 -30.34 53.53
C ASP A 76 7.04 -29.67 52.83
N PRO A 77 5.77 -30.07 53.13
CA PRO A 77 4.60 -29.55 52.45
C PRO A 77 3.82 -28.53 53.30
N THR A 78 4.13 -27.24 53.14
CA THR A 78 3.24 -26.15 53.58
C THR A 78 2.85 -25.28 52.39
N GLU A 79 1.59 -25.37 51.98
CA GLU A 79 1.02 -24.53 50.94
C GLU A 79 1.13 -23.04 51.33
N THR A 80 1.45 -22.19 50.36
CA THR A 80 1.05 -20.77 50.41
C THR A 80 0.54 -20.41 49.01
N THR A 81 -0.77 -20.32 48.87
CA THR A 81 -1.41 -19.94 47.60
C THR A 81 -1.22 -18.44 47.38
N THR A 82 -0.24 -18.06 46.55
CA THR A 82 -0.09 -16.68 46.07
C THR A 82 -1.02 -16.45 44.89
N ASP A 83 -1.85 -15.41 45.00
CA ASP A 83 -2.85 -14.99 44.02
C ASP A 83 -2.20 -14.59 42.68
N PRO A 84 -2.73 -15.00 41.51
CA PRO A 84 -2.21 -14.57 40.21
C PRO A 84 -2.74 -13.17 39.83
N THR A 85 -2.33 -12.12 40.55
CA THR A 85 -2.46 -10.71 40.10
C THR A 85 -1.65 -9.75 40.98
N THR A 86 -0.40 -9.48 40.58
CA THR A 86 0.25 -8.15 40.51
C THR A 86 1.74 -8.38 40.22
N THR A 87 2.18 -8.15 38.98
CA THR A 87 3.59 -7.85 38.73
C THR A 87 3.86 -6.46 39.33
N THR A 88 4.75 -6.41 40.32
CA THR A 88 5.27 -5.15 40.88
C THR A 88 6.79 -5.10 40.69
N GLY A 89 7.25 -5.50 39.51
CA GLY A 89 8.57 -5.14 39.04
C GLY A 89 8.63 -3.64 38.73
N PRO A 90 9.82 -3.07 38.48
CA PRO A 90 9.91 -2.01 37.49
C PRO A 90 9.48 -2.60 36.13
N ALA A 91 8.83 -1.80 35.30
CA ALA A 91 8.54 -2.20 33.92
C ALA A 91 9.86 -2.52 33.18
N GLU A 92 9.88 -3.62 32.43
CA GLU A 92 11.08 -4.17 31.78
C GLU A 92 10.89 -4.15 30.25
N CYS A 93 11.13 -2.97 29.67
CA CYS A 93 10.92 -2.71 28.26
C CYS A 93 11.61 -3.74 27.34
N GLY A 94 10.87 -4.22 26.34
CA GLY A 94 11.35 -5.22 25.38
C GLY A 94 11.13 -6.65 25.82
N ASN A 95 10.13 -6.90 26.68
CA ASN A 95 9.76 -8.25 27.13
C ASN A 95 8.57 -8.85 26.33
N GLY A 96 7.87 -8.02 25.54
CA GLY A 96 6.71 -8.37 24.73
C GLY A 96 5.38 -8.24 25.47
N ILE A 97 5.34 -7.48 26.58
CA ILE A 97 4.15 -7.27 27.40
C ILE A 97 4.14 -5.84 27.93
N ILE A 98 3.25 -5.01 27.40
CA ILE A 98 3.04 -3.63 27.87
C ILE A 98 2.59 -3.62 29.34
N GLU A 99 3.49 -3.21 30.24
CA GLU A 99 3.26 -3.09 31.67
C GLU A 99 2.80 -1.65 32.09
N PRO A 100 2.21 -1.47 33.29
CA PRO A 100 1.68 -0.18 33.74
C PRO A 100 2.74 0.93 33.91
N GLY A 101 2.99 1.67 32.84
CA GLY A 101 3.96 2.76 32.77
C GLY A 101 4.62 2.90 31.39
N GLU A 102 4.50 1.86 30.55
CA GLU A 102 5.01 1.80 29.19
C GLU A 102 3.98 2.33 28.18
N SER A 103 4.46 2.84 27.04
CA SER A 103 3.62 3.33 25.92
C SER A 103 3.47 2.28 24.80
N CYS A 104 4.42 1.35 24.76
CA CYS A 104 4.59 0.25 23.79
C CYS A 104 5.50 -0.81 24.42
N ASP A 105 5.58 -2.01 23.83
CA ASP A 105 6.64 -3.00 24.02
C ASP A 105 6.56 -3.96 22.81
N ASP A 106 7.61 -4.01 21.99
CA ASP A 106 7.66 -4.83 20.77
C ASP A 106 8.33 -6.22 20.96
N GLY A 107 8.79 -6.53 22.18
CA GLY A 107 9.52 -7.76 22.49
C GLY A 107 11.02 -7.70 22.26
N ASN A 108 11.59 -6.51 22.00
CA ASN A 108 13.02 -6.29 21.87
C ASN A 108 13.47 -4.93 22.44
N ASN A 109 14.78 -4.67 22.45
CA ASN A 109 15.36 -3.52 23.16
C ASN A 109 16.17 -2.60 22.20
N ALA A 110 15.80 -2.61 20.92
CA ALA A 110 16.22 -1.62 19.94
C ALA A 110 15.37 -0.33 20.07
N GLY A 111 15.24 0.42 18.99
CA GLY A 111 14.56 1.70 18.91
C GLY A 111 14.40 2.07 17.44
N GLY A 112 13.29 2.74 17.11
CA GLY A 112 12.83 2.98 15.74
C GLY A 112 12.04 1.83 15.10
N ASP A 113 11.94 0.65 15.72
CA ASP A 113 11.35 -0.58 15.18
C ASP A 113 10.01 -1.01 15.81
N GLY A 114 9.27 -0.07 16.41
CA GLY A 114 7.94 -0.27 17.00
C GLY A 114 7.81 0.35 18.39
N CYS A 115 8.91 0.41 19.13
CA CYS A 115 9.00 1.02 20.45
C CYS A 115 10.42 1.56 20.70
N GLU A 116 10.57 2.66 21.44
CA GLU A 116 11.90 3.10 21.89
C GLU A 116 12.42 2.27 23.06
N ALA A 117 13.75 2.19 23.21
CA ALA A 117 14.43 1.42 24.27
C ALA A 117 14.13 1.86 25.72
N ASP A 118 13.33 2.91 25.93
CA ASP A 118 12.80 3.37 27.22
C ASP A 118 11.26 3.22 27.35
N CYS A 119 10.64 2.51 26.41
CA CYS A 119 9.22 2.25 26.25
C CYS A 119 8.33 3.50 26.08
N THR A 120 8.89 4.48 25.36
CA THR A 120 8.11 5.56 24.73
C THR A 120 7.87 5.29 23.24
N LEU A 121 6.85 5.94 22.69
CA LEU A 121 6.60 5.97 21.25
C LEU A 121 7.54 6.98 20.58
N LEU A 122 7.76 6.81 19.28
CA LEU A 122 8.52 7.76 18.47
C LEU A 122 7.85 9.16 18.50
N PRO A 123 8.63 10.25 18.39
CA PRO A 123 8.11 11.62 18.35
C PRO A 123 6.99 11.80 17.32
N GLY A 124 5.97 12.59 17.67
CA GLY A 124 4.73 12.71 16.90
C GLY A 124 3.61 11.78 17.42
N GLY A 125 3.98 10.60 17.92
CA GLY A 125 3.03 9.51 18.21
C GLY A 125 3.11 8.41 17.16
N GLU A 126 4.31 8.06 16.74
CA GLU A 126 4.57 7.04 15.73
C GLU A 126 4.96 5.71 16.41
N TRP A 127 4.65 4.57 15.79
CA TRP A 127 5.16 3.25 16.20
C TRP A 127 6.53 2.99 15.57
N PHE A 128 6.61 3.06 14.25
CA PHE A 128 7.88 2.95 13.52
C PHE A 128 7.93 3.93 12.34
N ARG A 129 9.15 4.31 11.97
CA ARG A 129 9.48 5.13 10.80
C ARG A 129 10.61 4.46 10.04
N GLU A 130 10.37 4.09 8.79
CA GLU A 130 11.44 3.66 7.87
C GLU A 130 11.67 4.74 6.80
N ILE A 131 12.94 4.95 6.48
CA ILE A 131 13.39 5.74 5.33
C ILE A 131 14.10 4.75 4.40
N VAL A 132 13.73 4.72 3.12
CA VAL A 132 14.39 3.86 2.11
C VAL A 132 15.19 4.71 1.14
N ASP A 133 16.50 4.54 1.24
CA ASP A 133 17.60 5.08 0.42
C ASP A 133 18.04 4.02 -0.61
N GLY A 134 18.09 4.41 -1.89
CA GLY A 134 18.61 3.61 -3.02
C GLY A 134 20.10 3.81 -3.33
N GLY A 135 20.66 4.99 -3.04
CA GLY A 135 22.01 5.43 -3.40
C GLY A 135 22.24 6.93 -3.16
N ASP A 136 23.50 7.37 -3.05
CA ASP A 136 23.82 8.75 -2.65
C ASP A 136 23.57 9.82 -3.74
N MET A 137 22.66 10.78 -3.46
CA MET A 137 22.16 11.85 -4.34
C MET A 137 21.16 11.40 -5.42
N GLU A 138 20.13 10.66 -5.00
CA GLU A 138 19.09 10.10 -5.87
C GLU A 138 17.68 10.59 -5.49
N LEU A 139 16.66 10.22 -6.30
CA LEU A 139 15.31 10.77 -6.22
C LEU A 139 14.28 9.65 -6.13
N ASP A 140 14.25 9.00 -4.97
CA ASP A 140 13.32 7.95 -4.63
C ASP A 140 11.96 8.53 -4.23
N LYS A 141 10.90 7.75 -4.47
CA LYS A 141 9.54 8.19 -4.20
C LYS A 141 8.58 7.07 -3.82
N GLY A 142 7.97 7.19 -2.65
CA GLY A 142 6.80 6.41 -2.26
C GLY A 142 5.57 6.83 -3.06
N TYR A 143 4.76 5.86 -3.48
CA TYR A 143 3.55 6.12 -4.26
C TYR A 143 2.29 5.65 -3.54
N ASP A 144 2.25 4.38 -3.10
CA ASP A 144 1.02 3.77 -2.59
C ASP A 144 1.30 2.67 -1.56
N VAL A 145 0.35 2.43 -0.66
CA VAL A 145 0.47 1.51 0.49
C VAL A 145 -0.80 0.70 0.69
N ALA A 146 -0.64 -0.60 0.94
CA ALA A 146 -1.72 -1.53 1.22
C ALA A 146 -1.38 -2.45 2.40
N THR A 147 -2.41 -3.03 3.01
CA THR A 147 -2.31 -3.93 4.17
C THR A 147 -2.99 -5.27 3.89
N ASP A 148 -2.63 -6.34 4.61
CA ASP A 148 -3.36 -7.61 4.61
C ASP A 148 -4.06 -7.89 5.95
N ALA A 149 -4.94 -8.90 5.99
CA ALA A 149 -5.73 -9.25 7.18
C ALA A 149 -4.91 -9.92 8.31
N ALA A 150 -3.57 -9.91 8.21
CA ALA A 150 -2.66 -10.22 9.31
C ALA A 150 -1.84 -8.98 9.74
N GLY A 151 -2.20 -7.78 9.29
CA GLY A 151 -1.57 -6.50 9.64
C GLY A 151 -0.26 -6.22 8.90
N ASN A 152 0.13 -7.05 7.92
CA ASN A 152 1.38 -6.82 7.20
C ASN A 152 1.24 -5.62 6.25
N ILE A 153 2.33 -4.88 6.06
CA ILE A 153 2.35 -3.66 5.24
C ILE A 153 3.04 -3.95 3.91
N TYR A 154 2.51 -3.39 2.84
CA TYR A 154 3.05 -3.47 1.48
C TYR A 154 3.14 -2.07 0.89
N ILE A 155 4.34 -1.64 0.49
CA ILE A 155 4.53 -0.38 -0.24
C ILE A 155 4.92 -0.63 -1.69
N ILE A 156 4.50 0.27 -2.57
CA ILE A 156 5.10 0.46 -3.90
C ILE A 156 5.76 1.84 -3.96
N ALA A 157 6.98 1.84 -4.49
CA ALA A 157 7.79 3.03 -4.69
C ALA A 157 8.45 3.00 -6.06
N THR A 158 9.04 4.12 -6.41
CA THR A 158 10.09 4.21 -7.42
C THR A 158 11.40 4.40 -6.67
N VAL A 159 12.39 3.53 -6.89
CA VAL A 159 13.73 3.63 -6.30
C VAL A 159 14.74 3.69 -7.44
N VAL A 160 15.71 4.59 -7.34
CA VAL A 160 16.75 4.81 -8.34
C VAL A 160 17.92 3.85 -8.07
N ASP A 161 18.73 3.64 -9.12
CA ASP A 161 19.96 2.87 -9.09
C ASP A 161 21.18 3.78 -9.32
N PRO A 162 22.39 3.36 -8.89
CA PRO A 162 23.66 4.06 -9.13
C PRO A 162 24.08 4.26 -10.61
N LEU A 163 23.20 4.01 -11.58
CA LEU A 163 23.32 4.37 -13.00
C LEU A 163 22.28 5.45 -13.41
N ALA A 164 21.59 6.04 -12.44
CA ALA A 164 20.46 6.96 -12.56
C ALA A 164 19.26 6.38 -13.35
N LYS A 165 18.96 5.08 -13.17
CA LYS A 165 17.74 4.40 -13.62
C LYS A 165 16.81 4.13 -12.47
N SER A 166 15.52 4.27 -12.70
CA SER A 166 14.50 4.04 -11.70
C SER A 166 13.83 2.69 -11.92
N ASP A 167 13.77 1.87 -10.88
CA ASP A 167 13.08 0.58 -10.83
C ASP A 167 11.72 0.76 -10.13
N ILE A 168 10.75 -0.10 -10.48
CA ILE A 168 9.56 -0.28 -9.62
C ILE A 168 9.98 -1.10 -8.40
N PHE A 169 9.93 -0.48 -7.24
CA PHE A 169 10.27 -1.07 -5.95
C PHE A 169 8.99 -1.50 -5.22
N ILE A 170 9.00 -2.70 -4.66
CA ILE A 170 7.90 -3.25 -3.85
C ILE A 170 8.50 -3.92 -2.62
N ARG A 171 8.10 -3.51 -1.41
CA ARG A 171 8.58 -4.09 -0.14
C ARG A 171 7.40 -4.50 0.74
N LYS A 172 7.54 -5.67 1.39
CA LYS A 172 6.64 -6.16 2.43
C LYS A 172 7.31 -6.08 3.79
N TYR A 173 6.58 -5.61 4.79
CA TYR A 173 6.93 -5.62 6.21
C TYR A 173 5.95 -6.48 7.00
N ASP A 174 6.34 -6.91 8.19
CA ASP A 174 5.42 -7.46 9.18
C ASP A 174 4.66 -6.32 9.93
N PRO A 175 3.71 -6.64 10.84
CA PRO A 175 2.87 -5.62 11.48
C PRO A 175 3.58 -4.66 12.44
N ILE A 176 4.83 -4.95 12.82
CA ILE A 176 5.67 -4.08 13.68
C ILE A 176 6.70 -3.27 12.88
N GLY A 177 6.85 -3.55 11.57
CA GLY A 177 7.70 -2.79 10.66
C GLY A 177 8.97 -3.51 10.21
N VAL A 178 9.18 -4.78 10.58
CA VAL A 178 10.37 -5.52 10.15
C VAL A 178 10.21 -5.95 8.69
N SER A 179 11.14 -5.54 7.82
CA SER A 179 11.09 -5.89 6.40
C SER A 179 11.25 -7.40 6.14
N ILE A 180 10.28 -7.99 5.47
CA ILE A 180 10.21 -9.44 5.15
C ILE A 180 10.85 -9.71 3.79
N TRP A 181 10.51 -8.91 2.77
CA TRP A 181 11.08 -9.03 1.43
C TRP A 181 11.01 -7.72 0.64
N THR A 182 11.96 -7.55 -0.29
CA THR A 182 11.99 -6.49 -1.32
C THR A 182 11.99 -7.12 -2.72
N ARG A 183 11.33 -6.48 -3.68
CA ARG A 183 11.35 -6.82 -5.11
C ARG A 183 11.57 -5.53 -5.90
N ASN A 184 12.53 -5.56 -6.83
CA ASN A 184 12.74 -4.52 -7.81
C ASN A 184 12.33 -5.04 -9.19
N TYR A 185 11.90 -4.15 -10.08
CA TYR A 185 11.48 -4.50 -11.44
C TYR A 185 12.00 -3.44 -12.45
N ASP A 186 12.94 -3.91 -13.27
CA ASP A 186 13.74 -3.23 -14.31
C ASP A 186 13.15 -3.48 -15.73
N GLY A 187 11.82 -3.59 -15.80
CA GLY A 187 11.04 -3.48 -17.04
C GLY A 187 11.33 -4.45 -18.19
N GLY A 188 11.05 -3.93 -19.39
CA GLY A 188 11.41 -4.53 -20.68
C GLY A 188 12.72 -4.01 -21.26
N ALA A 189 13.36 -3.05 -20.59
CA ALA A 189 14.66 -2.47 -20.92
C ALA A 189 15.22 -1.71 -19.72
N THR A 190 16.54 -1.75 -19.56
CA THR A 190 17.30 -1.11 -18.45
C THR A 190 17.23 0.42 -18.50
N GLN A 191 16.07 0.96 -18.15
CA GLN A 191 15.63 2.34 -18.31
C GLN A 191 14.55 2.65 -17.27
N ASN A 192 14.20 3.93 -17.14
CA ASN A 192 13.32 4.41 -16.08
C ASN A 192 11.91 3.79 -16.16
N ASP A 193 11.60 3.00 -15.13
CA ASP A 193 10.29 2.51 -14.77
C ASP A 193 9.82 3.24 -13.50
N LEU A 194 8.50 3.26 -13.24
CA LEU A 194 7.88 4.01 -12.14
C LEU A 194 6.78 3.18 -11.45
N GLY A 195 6.82 3.12 -10.13
CA GLY A 195 5.67 2.67 -9.32
C GLY A 195 4.49 3.65 -9.43
N VAL A 196 3.27 3.16 -9.22
CA VAL A 196 2.06 4.00 -9.20
C VAL A 196 1.07 3.58 -8.12
N ALA A 197 0.63 2.31 -8.08
CA ALA A 197 -0.43 1.87 -7.16
C ALA A 197 -0.29 0.40 -6.73
N ILE A 198 -0.81 0.06 -5.55
CA ILE A 198 -0.80 -1.28 -4.96
C ILE A 198 -2.10 -1.56 -4.19
N THR A 199 -2.70 -2.73 -4.42
CA THR A 199 -3.89 -3.18 -3.69
C THR A 199 -3.83 -4.68 -3.47
N GLY A 200 -4.52 -5.25 -2.47
CA GLY A 200 -4.37 -6.66 -2.11
C GLY A 200 -5.57 -7.28 -1.39
N ASP A 201 -5.58 -8.61 -1.28
CA ASP A 201 -6.60 -9.36 -0.54
C ASP A 201 -6.19 -9.75 0.89
N ASP A 202 -7.17 -10.19 1.70
CA ASP A 202 -7.01 -10.72 3.06
C ASP A 202 -5.89 -11.78 3.19
N ALA A 203 -5.51 -12.46 2.10
CA ALA A 203 -4.51 -13.51 2.07
C ALA A 203 -3.11 -13.02 1.62
N GLY A 204 -2.97 -11.73 1.31
CA GLY A 204 -1.73 -11.07 0.95
C GLY A 204 -1.33 -11.21 -0.52
N PHE A 205 -2.26 -11.59 -1.42
CA PHE A 205 -2.02 -11.50 -2.86
C PHE A 205 -2.17 -10.05 -3.31
N MET A 206 -1.15 -9.50 -3.98
CA MET A 206 -1.13 -8.10 -4.37
C MET A 206 -1.34 -7.96 -5.88
N VAL A 207 -2.07 -6.93 -6.28
CA VAL A 207 -2.05 -6.37 -7.63
C VAL A 207 -1.31 -5.03 -7.57
N VAL A 208 -0.32 -4.86 -8.44
CA VAL A 208 0.51 -3.66 -8.53
C VAL A 208 0.43 -3.06 -9.93
N ALA A 209 0.40 -1.73 -9.98
CA ALA A 209 0.38 -0.95 -11.20
C ALA A 209 1.57 0.02 -11.23
N GLY A 210 2.06 0.27 -12.45
CA GLY A 210 3.18 1.15 -12.68
C GLY A 210 3.32 1.51 -14.15
N ARG A 211 4.51 1.99 -14.51
CA ARG A 211 4.86 2.40 -15.87
C ARG A 211 6.23 1.82 -16.21
N GLN A 212 6.33 1.04 -17.30
CA GLN A 212 7.57 0.42 -17.75
C GLN A 212 8.08 1.01 -19.06
N THR A 213 9.39 1.01 -19.29
CA THR A 213 10.02 1.35 -20.57
C THR A 213 10.35 0.09 -21.38
N LEU A 214 9.86 0.02 -22.61
CA LEU A 214 10.12 -1.12 -23.51
C LEU A 214 11.41 -0.93 -24.33
N GLN A 215 12.05 -2.05 -24.70
CA GLN A 215 13.26 -2.02 -25.54
C GLN A 215 13.04 -1.29 -26.87
N GLY A 216 13.85 -0.26 -27.10
CA GLY A 216 13.78 0.59 -28.29
C GLY A 216 12.77 1.74 -28.21
N GLN A 217 12.03 1.87 -27.10
CA GLN A 217 11.19 3.04 -26.81
C GLN A 217 11.95 4.09 -25.98
N GLN A 218 11.39 5.30 -25.94
CA GLN A 218 11.86 6.44 -25.13
C GLN A 218 10.74 7.00 -24.22
N THR A 219 9.62 6.29 -24.12
CA THR A 219 8.44 6.65 -23.34
C THR A 219 7.96 5.40 -22.60
N THR A 220 7.49 5.57 -21.36
CA THR A 220 6.89 4.49 -20.61
C THR A 220 5.49 4.13 -21.13
N VAL A 221 5.08 2.90 -20.87
CA VAL A 221 3.73 2.36 -21.09
C VAL A 221 3.21 1.75 -19.79
N PRO A 222 1.89 1.63 -19.57
CA PRO A 222 1.35 1.03 -18.36
C PRO A 222 1.84 -0.40 -18.14
N TRP A 223 2.13 -0.73 -16.88
CA TRP A 223 2.40 -2.09 -16.40
C TRP A 223 1.41 -2.43 -15.29
N LEU A 224 1.01 -3.70 -15.26
CA LEU A 224 0.08 -4.25 -14.30
C LEU A 224 0.49 -5.70 -13.99
N SER A 225 0.61 -6.07 -12.73
CA SER A 225 1.11 -7.38 -12.32
C SER A 225 0.40 -7.88 -11.06
N LYS A 226 0.21 -9.20 -10.96
CA LYS A 226 -0.26 -9.85 -9.73
C LYS A 226 0.86 -10.66 -9.11
N CYS A 227 1.07 -10.49 -7.81
CA CYS A 227 2.09 -11.15 -7.00
C CYS A 227 1.45 -12.06 -5.93
N ASP A 228 2.17 -13.11 -5.55
CA ASP A 228 1.86 -13.90 -4.36
C ASP A 228 2.31 -13.19 -3.06
N PRO A 229 1.93 -13.68 -1.86
CA PRO A 229 2.34 -13.09 -0.58
C PRO A 229 3.85 -13.10 -0.30
N ASN A 230 4.63 -13.82 -1.11
CA ASN A 230 6.09 -13.87 -1.09
C ASN A 230 6.71 -12.94 -2.16
N GLY A 231 5.93 -12.09 -2.82
CA GLY A 231 6.39 -11.21 -3.88
C GLY A 231 6.86 -11.94 -5.14
N GLN A 232 6.31 -13.11 -5.47
CA GLN A 232 6.54 -13.78 -6.74
C GLN A 232 5.46 -13.35 -7.76
N ILE A 233 5.88 -12.82 -8.91
CA ILE A 233 4.98 -12.47 -10.02
C ILE A 233 4.29 -13.74 -10.54
N LEU A 234 2.96 -13.76 -10.49
CA LEU A 234 2.10 -14.82 -11.01
C LEU A 234 1.74 -14.57 -12.48
N TRP A 235 1.44 -13.32 -12.81
CA TRP A 235 1.28 -12.82 -14.17
C TRP A 235 1.61 -11.33 -14.22
N GLN A 236 1.98 -10.84 -15.41
CA GLN A 236 2.17 -9.43 -15.69
C GLN A 236 1.67 -9.07 -17.10
N LEU A 237 1.26 -7.82 -17.27
CA LEU A 237 0.67 -7.26 -18.48
C LEU A 237 1.33 -5.91 -18.81
N THR A 238 1.32 -5.59 -20.11
CA THR A 238 1.74 -4.30 -20.66
C THR A 238 0.52 -3.68 -21.35
N GLY A 239 0.15 -2.47 -20.94
CA GLY A 239 -1.01 -1.74 -21.49
C GLY A 239 -0.73 -1.03 -22.81
N ASP A 240 -1.74 -0.35 -23.34
CA ASP A 240 -1.57 0.55 -24.48
C ASP A 240 -0.80 1.81 -24.05
N ALA A 241 0.05 2.34 -24.93
CA ALA A 241 0.77 3.61 -24.71
C ALA A 241 -0.17 4.84 -24.68
N ALA A 242 -1.42 4.69 -25.12
CA ALA A 242 -2.48 5.68 -24.98
C ALA A 242 -3.11 5.71 -23.57
N ASP A 243 -2.99 4.63 -22.79
CA ASP A 243 -3.60 4.52 -21.46
C ASP A 243 -2.66 5.04 -20.35
N ASN A 244 -3.26 5.43 -19.25
CA ASN A 244 -2.62 5.67 -17.97
C ASN A 244 -3.44 4.98 -16.85
N ILE A 245 -2.75 4.47 -15.85
CA ILE A 245 -3.34 4.04 -14.58
C ILE A 245 -2.79 4.95 -13.48
N ALA A 246 -3.63 5.31 -12.52
CA ALA A 246 -3.34 6.21 -11.41
C ALA A 246 -3.63 5.57 -10.05
N SER A 247 -4.65 4.70 -9.97
CA SER A 247 -5.06 4.05 -8.73
C SER A 247 -5.65 2.66 -9.00
N LEU A 248 -5.56 1.78 -8.00
CA LEU A 248 -6.09 0.42 -7.98
C LEU A 248 -6.99 0.22 -6.75
N ALA A 249 -8.07 -0.54 -6.91
CA ALA A 249 -8.88 -1.00 -5.78
C ALA A 249 -9.36 -2.44 -5.98
N MET A 250 -9.31 -3.26 -4.93
CA MET A 250 -9.90 -4.60 -4.97
C MET A 250 -11.44 -4.51 -5.01
N PHE A 251 -12.03 -5.19 -6.00
CA PHE A 251 -13.48 -5.39 -6.08
C PHE A 251 -13.88 -6.65 -5.28
N SER A 252 -12.99 -7.63 -5.23
CA SER A 252 -13.12 -8.89 -4.50
C SER A 252 -11.78 -9.62 -4.55
N ALA A 253 -11.59 -10.69 -3.76
CA ALA A 253 -10.40 -11.56 -3.83
C ALA A 253 -10.15 -12.27 -5.19
N THR A 254 -10.92 -11.97 -6.25
CA THR A 254 -10.70 -12.44 -7.63
C THR A 254 -10.92 -11.39 -8.72
N HIS A 255 -11.13 -10.11 -8.37
CA HIS A 255 -11.37 -9.02 -9.31
C HIS A 255 -10.90 -7.69 -8.72
N PHE A 256 -10.41 -6.79 -9.56
CA PHE A 256 -9.98 -5.45 -9.16
C PHE A 256 -10.38 -4.41 -10.21
N ILE A 257 -10.36 -3.15 -9.80
CA ILE A 257 -10.62 -1.97 -10.63
C ILE A 257 -9.31 -1.19 -10.77
N GLY A 258 -9.02 -0.71 -11.98
CA GLY A 258 -8.02 0.32 -12.23
C GLY A 258 -8.68 1.61 -12.70
N GLY A 259 -8.31 2.74 -12.09
CA GLY A 259 -8.70 4.08 -12.50
C GLY A 259 -7.52 4.85 -13.11
N GLY A 260 -7.79 5.68 -14.11
CA GLY A 260 -6.80 6.56 -14.73
C GLY A 260 -7.36 7.34 -15.91
N SER A 261 -6.69 7.28 -17.06
CA SER A 261 -7.08 7.99 -18.28
C SER A 261 -6.69 7.25 -19.56
N THR A 262 -7.26 7.66 -20.70
CA THR A 262 -6.92 7.14 -22.04
C THR A 262 -6.94 8.26 -23.08
N LYS A 263 -6.05 8.18 -24.07
CA LYS A 263 -5.84 9.24 -25.07
C LYS A 263 -6.64 9.01 -26.35
N ASP A 264 -7.64 9.84 -26.62
CA ASP A 264 -8.32 9.89 -27.93
C ASP A 264 -7.75 11.03 -28.81
N GLY A 265 -6.82 10.66 -29.69
CA GLY A 265 -6.23 11.55 -30.69
C GLY A 265 -5.37 12.68 -30.08
N MET A 266 -6.00 13.82 -29.79
CA MET A 266 -5.38 14.97 -29.12
C MET A 266 -5.90 15.18 -27.69
N ASP A 267 -7.01 14.55 -27.33
CA ASP A 267 -7.68 14.71 -26.04
C ASP A 267 -7.29 13.59 -25.07
N THR A 268 -7.72 13.67 -23.81
CA THR A 268 -7.51 12.62 -22.80
C THR A 268 -8.76 12.47 -21.96
N ASN A 269 -9.30 11.26 -21.89
CA ASN A 269 -10.58 10.98 -21.24
C ASN A 269 -10.33 10.14 -19.98
N ALA A 270 -11.15 10.29 -18.96
CA ALA A 270 -11.08 9.47 -17.75
C ALA A 270 -11.43 8.01 -18.08
N LEU A 271 -10.61 7.06 -17.61
CA LEU A 271 -10.74 5.62 -17.90
C LEU A 271 -10.90 4.82 -16.62
N LEU A 272 -11.99 4.06 -16.54
CA LEU A 272 -12.26 3.08 -15.49
C LEU A 272 -12.29 1.69 -16.11
N ARG A 273 -11.53 0.73 -15.57
CA ARG A 273 -11.45 -0.64 -16.13
C ARG A 273 -11.53 -1.68 -15.02
N ARG A 274 -12.40 -2.68 -15.19
CA ARG A 274 -12.53 -3.84 -14.30
C ARG A 274 -11.81 -5.04 -14.89
N PHE A 275 -11.08 -5.76 -14.04
CA PHE A 275 -10.29 -6.93 -14.40
C PHE A 275 -10.72 -8.20 -13.64
N ASP A 276 -10.41 -9.35 -14.21
CA ASP A 276 -10.48 -10.67 -13.56
C ASP A 276 -9.14 -11.08 -12.92
N ASP A 277 -9.14 -12.21 -12.21
CA ASP A 277 -7.98 -12.71 -11.46
C ASP A 277 -6.75 -13.06 -12.32
N GLY A 278 -6.93 -13.23 -13.63
CA GLY A 278 -5.87 -13.44 -14.63
C GLY A 278 -5.44 -12.15 -15.33
N GLY A 279 -5.96 -10.99 -14.92
CA GLY A 279 -5.74 -9.70 -15.57
C GLY A 279 -6.54 -9.49 -16.86
N GLY A 280 -7.52 -10.34 -17.16
CA GLY A 280 -8.42 -10.15 -18.30
C GLY A 280 -9.36 -8.97 -18.07
N GLU A 281 -9.55 -8.10 -19.07
CA GLU A 281 -10.58 -7.05 -19.00
C GLU A 281 -11.99 -7.67 -18.98
N VAL A 282 -12.77 -7.33 -17.96
CA VAL A 282 -14.19 -7.69 -17.84
C VAL A 282 -15.07 -6.62 -18.50
N TRP A 283 -14.76 -5.35 -18.24
CA TRP A 283 -15.31 -4.18 -18.92
C TRP A 283 -14.41 -2.95 -18.74
N SER A 284 -14.59 -1.96 -19.60
CA SER A 284 -14.08 -0.61 -19.45
C SER A 284 -15.19 0.43 -19.67
N ALA A 285 -15.10 1.55 -18.97
CA ALA A 285 -15.93 2.73 -19.10
C ALA A 285 -15.02 3.95 -19.31
N VAL A 286 -15.45 4.86 -20.19
CA VAL A 286 -14.71 6.09 -20.49
C VAL A 286 -15.65 7.27 -20.27
N HIS A 287 -15.24 8.22 -19.43
CA HIS A 287 -15.90 9.49 -19.23
C HIS A 287 -15.13 10.58 -20.00
N ALA A 288 -15.87 11.40 -20.74
CA ALA A 288 -15.35 12.52 -21.53
C ALA A 288 -16.23 13.75 -21.28
N GLY A 289 -15.62 14.82 -20.76
CA GLY A 289 -16.28 16.03 -20.27
C GLY A 289 -17.05 16.77 -21.37
N ALA A 290 -18.15 17.43 -20.98
CA ALA A 290 -19.11 17.99 -21.94
C ALA A 290 -18.56 19.16 -22.78
N ASP A 291 -17.56 19.89 -22.27
CA ASP A 291 -16.91 21.01 -22.96
C ASP A 291 -15.70 20.57 -23.81
N GLY A 292 -15.14 19.37 -23.56
CA GLY A 292 -14.00 18.77 -24.26
C GLY A 292 -12.65 19.29 -23.76
N GLY A 293 -11.82 18.38 -23.24
CA GLY A 293 -10.51 18.64 -22.68
C GLY A 293 -10.06 17.48 -21.78
N PRO A 294 -8.85 17.55 -21.17
CA PRO A 294 -8.20 16.36 -20.65
C PRO A 294 -8.65 15.96 -19.23
N ASP A 295 -9.62 15.06 -19.17
CA ASP A 295 -10.16 14.44 -17.95
C ASP A 295 -9.29 13.27 -17.45
N SER A 296 -9.32 13.01 -16.14
CA SER A 296 -8.63 11.86 -15.55
C SER A 296 -9.15 11.49 -14.17
N ILE A 297 -9.31 10.18 -13.92
CA ILE A 297 -9.42 9.64 -12.56
C ILE A 297 -8.04 9.72 -11.89
N ALA A 298 -8.02 10.18 -10.65
CA ALA A 298 -6.87 10.11 -9.76
C ALA A 298 -6.96 8.89 -8.84
N ALA A 299 -8.09 8.74 -8.12
CA ALA A 299 -8.32 7.66 -7.17
C ALA A 299 -9.63 6.90 -7.43
N VAL A 300 -9.64 5.60 -7.08
CA VAL A 300 -10.82 4.72 -7.15
C VAL A 300 -10.98 3.94 -5.84
N ALA A 301 -12.22 3.76 -5.40
CA ALA A 301 -12.60 2.95 -4.24
C ALA A 301 -13.84 2.08 -4.55
N VAL A 302 -14.11 1.06 -3.73
CA VAL A 302 -15.24 0.13 -3.91
C VAL A 302 -15.92 -0.10 -2.56
N ASP A 303 -17.26 -0.03 -2.50
CA ASP A 303 -18.01 -0.26 -1.26
C ASP A 303 -18.35 -1.75 -1.01
N GLY A 304 -18.81 -2.06 0.20
CA GLY A 304 -19.23 -3.41 0.62
C GLY A 304 -20.42 -4.01 -0.15
N SER A 305 -21.07 -3.23 -1.02
CA SER A 305 -22.08 -3.72 -1.97
C SER A 305 -21.50 -4.06 -3.36
N GLY A 306 -20.29 -3.59 -3.65
CA GLY A 306 -19.59 -3.72 -4.92
C GLY A 306 -19.83 -2.55 -5.89
N ASP A 307 -20.36 -1.42 -5.42
CA ASP A 307 -20.41 -0.20 -6.23
C ASP A 307 -19.07 0.56 -6.13
N ILE A 308 -18.72 1.25 -7.21
CA ILE A 308 -17.37 1.76 -7.48
C ILE A 308 -17.44 3.29 -7.51
N TYR A 309 -16.55 3.95 -6.79
CA TYR A 309 -16.52 5.40 -6.64
C TYR A 309 -15.18 5.93 -7.12
N VAL A 310 -15.18 7.05 -7.84
CA VAL A 310 -13.97 7.68 -8.38
C VAL A 310 -13.92 9.16 -8.03
N ALA A 311 -12.70 9.65 -7.82
CA ALA A 311 -12.38 11.08 -7.78
C ALA A 311 -11.29 11.40 -8.80
N GLY A 312 -11.34 12.62 -9.33
CA GLY A 312 -10.42 13.09 -10.36
C GLY A 312 -10.66 14.56 -10.71
N ARG A 313 -10.39 14.89 -11.97
CA ARG A 313 -10.73 16.18 -12.58
C ARG A 313 -11.37 15.97 -13.95
N GLU A 314 -12.28 16.86 -14.31
CA GLU A 314 -12.77 17.03 -15.68
C GLU A 314 -12.39 18.43 -16.19
N PHE A 315 -12.31 18.63 -17.51
CA PHE A 315 -12.12 19.96 -18.08
C PHE A 315 -13.48 20.65 -18.31
N ALA A 316 -13.77 21.65 -17.48
CA ALA A 316 -15.09 22.24 -17.35
C ALA A 316 -15.13 23.75 -17.64
N GLN A 317 -16.34 24.21 -17.94
CA GLN A 317 -16.69 25.61 -18.23
C GLN A 317 -15.90 26.20 -19.42
N ALA A 318 -15.29 25.33 -20.22
CA ALA A 318 -14.31 25.60 -21.27
C ALA A 318 -13.08 26.45 -20.84
N THR A 319 -12.77 26.53 -19.53
CA THR A 319 -11.67 27.37 -19.02
C THR A 319 -10.81 26.78 -17.91
N SER A 320 -11.25 25.75 -17.18
CA SER A 320 -10.51 25.21 -16.04
C SER A 320 -10.60 23.69 -15.91
N PHE A 321 -9.89 23.15 -14.92
CA PHE A 321 -10.13 21.83 -14.38
C PHE A 321 -10.94 21.99 -13.10
N ASP A 322 -12.07 21.30 -13.03
CA ASP A 322 -12.95 21.29 -11.86
C ASP A 322 -12.93 19.85 -11.29
N ALA A 323 -13.16 19.68 -9.99
CA ALA A 323 -13.01 18.37 -9.35
C ALA A 323 -14.19 17.45 -9.73
N TRP A 324 -13.89 16.28 -10.30
CA TRP A 324 -14.90 15.33 -10.79
C TRP A 324 -15.06 14.15 -9.83
N ILE A 325 -16.31 13.81 -9.51
CA ILE A 325 -16.66 12.70 -8.63
C ILE A 325 -17.80 11.90 -9.28
N ALA A 326 -17.67 10.57 -9.34
CA ALA A 326 -18.72 9.71 -9.87
C ALA A 326 -18.86 8.37 -9.15
N ARG A 327 -20.07 7.81 -9.21
CA ARG A 327 -20.41 6.46 -8.76
C ARG A 327 -20.84 5.61 -9.96
N TYR A 328 -20.16 4.48 -10.13
CA TYR A 328 -20.51 3.41 -11.04
C TYR A 328 -21.07 2.23 -10.26
N SER A 329 -22.02 1.52 -10.86
CA SER A 329 -22.55 0.29 -10.31
C SER A 329 -21.55 -0.86 -10.46
N ALA A 330 -21.74 -1.95 -9.71
CA ALA A 330 -21.00 -3.19 -9.85
C ALA A 330 -20.84 -3.73 -11.30
N SER A 331 -21.77 -3.39 -12.21
CA SER A 331 -21.75 -3.76 -13.64
C SER A 331 -21.00 -2.77 -14.56
N GLY A 332 -20.56 -1.62 -14.05
CA GLY A 332 -19.89 -0.56 -14.81
C GLY A 332 -20.83 0.49 -15.39
N ASP A 333 -22.14 0.41 -15.14
CA ASP A 333 -23.10 1.45 -15.52
C ASP A 333 -23.00 2.64 -14.55
N GLU A 334 -22.86 3.86 -15.07
CA GLU A 334 -22.82 5.10 -14.26
C GLU A 334 -24.17 5.31 -13.54
N VAL A 335 -24.10 5.59 -12.23
CA VAL A 335 -25.26 5.82 -11.35
C VAL A 335 -25.49 7.32 -11.18
N TRP A 336 -24.42 8.06 -10.87
CA TRP A 336 -24.38 9.52 -10.83
C TRP A 336 -22.95 10.02 -11.02
N SER A 337 -22.82 11.26 -11.48
CA SER A 337 -21.57 12.01 -11.59
C SER A 337 -21.81 13.49 -11.25
N MET A 338 -20.80 14.19 -10.78
CA MET A 338 -20.86 15.61 -10.42
C MET A 338 -19.50 16.31 -10.54
N THR A 339 -19.57 17.58 -10.94
CA THR A 339 -18.47 18.54 -11.03
C THR A 339 -18.48 19.44 -9.79
N VAL A 340 -17.31 19.73 -9.22
CA VAL A 340 -17.13 20.64 -8.07
C VAL A 340 -16.16 21.76 -8.44
N ASP A 341 -16.73 22.89 -8.86
CA ASP A 341 -16.11 24.23 -8.98
C ASP A 341 -15.90 24.79 -7.56
N GLY A 342 -14.72 25.35 -7.30
CA GLY A 342 -14.26 25.77 -5.98
C GLY A 342 -14.86 27.10 -5.47
N PRO A 343 -14.22 27.73 -4.47
CA PRO A 343 -14.67 29.04 -3.96
C PRO A 343 -14.44 30.18 -4.97
N VAL A 344 -13.58 29.95 -5.98
CA VAL A 344 -13.32 30.83 -7.12
C VAL A 344 -13.14 29.96 -8.38
N SER A 345 -13.37 30.53 -9.57
CA SER A 345 -13.11 29.81 -10.82
C SER A 345 -11.60 29.70 -11.08
N GLY A 346 -11.04 28.55 -10.74
CA GLY A 346 -9.62 28.18 -10.81
C GLY A 346 -9.45 26.66 -10.94
N PRO A 347 -8.22 26.11 -10.86
CA PRO A 347 -7.99 24.67 -11.02
C PRO A 347 -8.23 23.88 -9.72
N ASP A 348 -9.43 23.30 -9.59
CA ASP A 348 -9.84 22.45 -8.46
C ASP A 348 -9.69 20.97 -8.82
N TRP A 349 -8.98 20.17 -8.01
CA TRP A 349 -8.70 18.77 -8.33
C TRP A 349 -9.15 17.83 -7.21
N GLY A 350 -9.94 16.81 -7.55
CA GLY A 350 -10.09 15.61 -6.73
C GLY A 350 -8.90 14.68 -6.96
N THR A 351 -8.20 14.31 -5.90
CA THR A 351 -6.99 13.47 -5.93
C THR A 351 -7.23 12.13 -5.22
N ALA A 352 -7.99 12.16 -4.12
CA ALA A 352 -8.19 11.04 -3.21
C ALA A 352 -9.69 10.74 -3.01
N ILE A 353 -10.03 9.46 -2.80
CA ILE A 353 -11.38 9.05 -2.41
C ILE A 353 -11.32 7.83 -1.48
N ALA A 354 -12.13 7.86 -0.42
CA ALA A 354 -12.38 6.73 0.46
C ALA A 354 -13.89 6.50 0.57
N VAL A 355 -14.31 5.23 0.69
CA VAL A 355 -15.73 4.86 0.83
C VAL A 355 -15.91 3.83 1.94
N SER A 356 -17.03 3.95 2.64
CA SER A 356 -17.47 3.02 3.69
C SER A 356 -18.17 1.78 3.13
N ASP A 357 -18.32 0.75 3.96
CA ASP A 357 -19.14 -0.43 3.68
C ASP A 357 -20.62 -0.09 3.39
N GLU A 358 -21.13 1.04 3.90
CA GLU A 358 -22.49 1.55 3.60
C GLU A 358 -22.57 2.50 2.40
N GLY A 359 -21.47 2.76 1.70
CA GLY A 359 -21.43 3.58 0.47
C GLY A 359 -21.45 5.09 0.68
N TRP A 360 -21.39 5.60 1.92
CA TRP A 360 -21.03 7.01 2.14
C TRP A 360 -19.53 7.19 1.94
N LEU A 361 -19.12 8.33 1.37
CA LEU A 361 -17.77 8.57 0.85
C LEU A 361 -17.18 9.90 1.33
N VAL A 362 -15.86 9.98 1.25
CA VAL A 362 -15.07 11.21 1.44
C VAL A 362 -14.18 11.39 0.23
N VAL A 363 -14.12 12.61 -0.29
CA VAL A 363 -13.23 13.01 -1.38
C VAL A 363 -12.27 14.08 -0.87
N GLY A 364 -11.03 14.03 -1.34
CA GLY A 364 -9.97 14.96 -0.98
C GLY A 364 -9.21 15.48 -2.20
N GLY A 365 -8.53 16.60 -2.03
CA GLY A 365 -7.59 17.16 -3.00
C GLY A 365 -7.22 18.61 -2.70
N ARG A 366 -7.33 19.49 -3.70
CA ARG A 366 -6.98 20.92 -3.59
C ARG A 366 -7.97 21.81 -4.33
N GLN A 367 -8.21 23.01 -3.80
CA GLN A 367 -9.09 24.03 -4.40
C GLN A 367 -8.40 25.39 -4.51
N ASP A 368 -8.49 26.05 -5.67
CA ASP A 368 -7.84 27.34 -5.93
C ASP A 368 -8.40 28.44 -5.00
N GLN A 369 -7.53 29.28 -4.43
CA GLN A 369 -7.96 30.45 -3.65
C GLN A 369 -7.79 31.78 -4.41
N GLY A 370 -7.49 31.73 -5.71
CA GLY A 370 -7.52 32.87 -6.61
C GLY A 370 -6.21 33.64 -6.71
N ALA A 371 -6.11 34.41 -7.79
CA ALA A 371 -4.88 35.05 -8.26
C ALA A 371 -4.09 35.82 -7.18
N GLY A 372 -3.02 35.20 -6.67
CA GLY A 372 -2.11 35.74 -5.66
C GLY A 372 -2.02 34.92 -4.38
N ASN A 373 -2.90 33.93 -4.22
CA ASN A 373 -2.82 32.83 -3.25
C ASN A 373 -2.44 31.54 -4.02
N GLY A 374 -2.12 30.45 -3.33
CA GLY A 374 -2.12 29.10 -3.94
C GLY A 374 -3.49 28.42 -3.83
N ALA A 375 -3.51 27.09 -3.88
CA ALA A 375 -4.68 26.28 -3.59
C ALA A 375 -4.67 25.76 -2.14
N ASP A 376 -5.83 25.73 -1.49
CA ASP A 376 -6.00 25.12 -0.17
C ASP A 376 -6.28 23.62 -0.30
N ALA A 377 -5.82 22.82 0.67
CA ALA A 377 -6.16 21.42 0.77
C ALA A 377 -7.66 21.27 1.06
N TRP A 378 -8.37 20.43 0.30
CA TRP A 378 -9.83 20.31 0.35
C TRP A 378 -10.29 18.91 0.77
N THR A 379 -11.29 18.82 1.64
CA THR A 379 -11.99 17.57 2.00
C THR A 379 -13.50 17.78 2.00
N ALA A 380 -14.27 16.86 1.40
CA ALA A 380 -15.72 16.85 1.49
C ALA A 380 -16.30 15.44 1.66
N ARG A 381 -17.33 15.32 2.50
CA ARG A 381 -18.06 14.07 2.77
C ARG A 381 -19.42 14.08 2.09
N TYR A 382 -19.76 12.98 1.42
CA TYR A 382 -21.02 12.81 0.69
C TYR A 382 -21.77 11.55 1.13
N THR A 383 -23.09 11.63 1.00
CA THR A 383 -23.97 10.45 1.05
C THR A 383 -23.80 9.58 -0.20
N ALA A 384 -24.19 8.30 -0.12
CA ALA A 384 -24.14 7.37 -1.26
C ALA A 384 -24.92 7.86 -2.49
N ASP A 385 -25.93 8.72 -2.30
CA ASP A 385 -26.74 9.34 -3.36
C ASP A 385 -26.11 10.63 -3.92
N GLY A 386 -24.85 10.94 -3.59
CA GLY A 386 -24.08 12.09 -4.09
C GLY A 386 -24.37 13.43 -3.39
N ALA A 387 -25.29 13.48 -2.43
CA ALA A 387 -25.56 14.72 -1.69
C ALA A 387 -24.46 15.01 -0.63
N GLU A 388 -23.91 16.22 -0.66
CA GLU A 388 -22.92 16.74 0.29
C GLU A 388 -23.48 16.72 1.73
N VAL A 389 -22.64 16.30 2.68
CA VAL A 389 -22.90 16.34 4.13
C VAL A 389 -22.13 17.49 4.78
N TRP A 390 -20.86 17.63 4.43
CA TRP A 390 -19.99 18.76 4.80
C TRP A 390 -18.84 18.90 3.80
N THR A 391 -18.25 20.09 3.75
CA THR A 391 -17.06 20.45 2.99
C THR A 391 -16.14 21.31 3.86
N GLN A 392 -14.83 21.14 3.74
CA GLN A 392 -13.80 21.81 4.53
C GLN A 392 -12.56 22.13 3.66
N GLY A 393 -11.90 23.24 3.98
CA GLY A 393 -10.61 23.62 3.41
C GLY A 393 -9.59 23.84 4.54
N LEU A 394 -8.33 23.48 4.27
CA LEU A 394 -7.18 23.66 5.13
C LEU A 394 -6.13 24.51 4.39
N ASN A 395 -5.88 25.70 4.94
CA ASN A 395 -4.87 26.66 4.46
C ASN A 395 -3.63 26.51 5.35
N GLY A 396 -2.50 26.16 4.75
CA GLY A 396 -1.22 25.94 5.40
C GLY A 396 -0.57 27.24 5.91
N PRO A 397 0.52 27.13 6.69
CA PRO A 397 1.12 28.29 7.36
C PRO A 397 1.81 29.29 6.41
N ALA A 398 1.96 28.98 5.11
CA ALA A 398 2.33 29.95 4.08
C ALA A 398 1.15 30.62 3.35
N SER A 399 -0.07 30.04 3.41
CA SER A 399 -1.16 30.32 2.47
C SER A 399 -0.72 30.12 1.00
N GLY A 400 0.06 29.07 0.78
CA GLY A 400 0.68 28.68 -0.50
C GLY A 400 -0.12 27.59 -1.21
N ASP A 401 0.56 26.63 -1.84
CA ASP A 401 -0.08 25.42 -2.38
C ASP A 401 -0.12 24.28 -1.34
N ASP A 402 -1.33 23.91 -0.92
CA ASP A 402 -1.63 22.83 0.01
C ASP A 402 -2.50 21.76 -0.69
N SER A 403 -2.31 20.47 -0.35
CA SER A 403 -2.97 19.36 -1.06
C SER A 403 -3.18 18.13 -0.18
N ILE A 404 -4.28 17.40 -0.41
CA ILE A 404 -4.44 16.00 0.01
C ILE A 404 -4.08 15.08 -1.15
N HIS A 405 -3.38 13.97 -0.87
CA HIS A 405 -3.06 12.93 -1.83
C HIS A 405 -3.65 11.55 -1.46
N GLY A 406 -3.80 11.25 -0.15
CA GLY A 406 -4.38 10.00 0.32
C GLY A 406 -5.54 10.21 1.29
N LEU A 407 -6.53 9.30 1.24
CA LEU A 407 -7.64 9.20 2.20
C LEU A 407 -7.90 7.74 2.57
N ALA A 408 -8.19 7.49 3.86
CA ALA A 408 -8.70 6.22 4.35
C ALA A 408 -9.79 6.43 5.41
N ILE A 409 -10.56 5.39 5.71
CA ILE A 409 -11.63 5.39 6.72
C ILE A 409 -11.41 4.19 7.65
N ASP A 410 -11.45 4.39 8.97
CA ASP A 410 -11.31 3.32 9.96
C ASP A 410 -12.65 2.64 10.32
N SER A 411 -12.62 1.53 11.06
CA SER A 411 -13.81 0.73 11.39
C SER A 411 -14.84 1.46 12.26
N ALA A 412 -14.43 2.55 12.91
CA ALA A 412 -15.30 3.43 13.69
C ALA A 412 -15.87 4.60 12.84
N GLY A 413 -15.38 4.80 11.62
CA GLY A 413 -15.79 5.86 10.71
C GLY A 413 -15.05 7.19 10.90
N PHE A 414 -13.88 7.19 11.55
CA PHE A 414 -12.94 8.30 11.44
C PHE A 414 -12.29 8.31 10.06
N ILE A 415 -11.79 9.47 9.66
CA ILE A 415 -11.23 9.75 8.35
C ILE A 415 -9.76 10.10 8.55
N LEU A 416 -8.88 9.38 7.87
CA LEU A 416 -7.45 9.65 7.82
C LEU A 416 -7.14 10.35 6.50
N ALA A 417 -6.43 11.47 6.56
CA ALA A 417 -6.00 12.23 5.39
C ALA A 417 -4.49 12.48 5.42
N VAL A 418 -3.85 12.44 4.26
CA VAL A 418 -2.42 12.73 4.09
C VAL A 418 -2.15 13.57 2.84
N GLY A 419 -1.06 14.35 2.86
CA GLY A 419 -0.63 15.15 1.72
C GLY A 419 0.57 16.04 2.05
N HIS A 420 0.54 17.27 1.54
CA HIS A 420 1.52 18.33 1.81
C HIS A 420 0.87 19.69 2.07
N GLN A 421 1.62 20.61 2.67
CA GLN A 421 1.26 22.02 2.88
C GLN A 421 2.48 22.91 2.64
N GLU A 422 2.31 24.14 2.16
CA GLU A 422 3.45 25.06 1.98
C GLU A 422 3.80 25.76 3.30
N VAL A 423 5.09 25.75 3.64
CA VAL A 423 5.63 26.31 4.89
C VAL A 423 6.71 27.35 4.62
N ASN A 424 6.59 28.49 5.32
CA ASN A 424 7.28 29.76 5.08
C ASN A 424 8.83 29.67 5.13
N GLY A 425 9.42 29.25 4.01
CA GLY A 425 10.88 29.10 3.86
C GLY A 425 11.42 27.71 4.23
N GLN A 426 10.57 26.68 4.24
CA GLN A 426 10.94 25.26 4.34
C GLN A 426 10.59 24.50 3.04
N GLY A 427 9.55 24.92 2.31
CA GLY A 427 9.11 24.28 1.06
C GLY A 427 7.72 23.71 1.24
N LEU A 428 7.47 22.52 0.69
CA LEU A 428 6.34 21.68 1.07
C LEU A 428 6.72 20.82 2.29
N ASP A 429 5.96 20.91 3.38
CA ASP A 429 6.03 19.97 4.51
C ASP A 429 4.95 18.89 4.32
N ALA A 430 5.27 17.63 4.58
CA ALA A 430 4.29 16.55 4.59
C ALA A 430 3.36 16.64 5.81
N TRP A 431 2.13 16.11 5.71
CA TRP A 431 1.23 16.02 6.87
C TRP A 431 0.28 14.83 6.86
N VAL A 432 -0.22 14.50 8.05
CA VAL A 432 -1.23 13.50 8.33
C VAL A 432 -2.23 14.03 9.36
N ALA A 433 -3.52 13.75 9.20
CA ALA A 433 -4.56 14.14 10.16
C ALA A 433 -5.65 13.06 10.32
N LYS A 434 -6.28 13.03 11.50
CA LYS A 434 -7.45 12.21 11.80
C LYS A 434 -8.65 13.10 12.15
N TYR A 435 -9.75 12.95 11.40
CA TYR A 435 -11.02 13.62 11.62
C TYR A 435 -12.08 12.60 12.05
N ASP A 436 -13.10 13.02 12.81
CA ASP A 436 -14.31 12.19 12.97
C ASP A 436 -15.23 12.26 11.74
N GLY A 437 -16.24 11.40 11.68
CA GLY A 437 -17.17 11.35 10.54
C GLY A 437 -18.02 12.63 10.34
N ASP A 438 -18.11 13.51 11.35
CA ASP A 438 -18.75 14.83 11.23
C ASP A 438 -17.72 15.92 10.83
N GLY A 439 -16.46 15.53 10.62
CA GLY A 439 -15.37 16.36 10.11
C GLY A 439 -14.59 17.12 11.18
N ALA A 440 -14.77 16.83 12.48
CA ALA A 440 -13.97 17.49 13.50
C ALA A 440 -12.57 16.87 13.60
N GLU A 441 -11.54 17.70 13.48
CA GLU A 441 -10.14 17.31 13.73
C GLU A 441 -9.99 16.72 15.14
N GLN A 442 -9.43 15.51 15.22
CA GLN A 442 -9.03 14.86 16.46
C GLN A 442 -7.55 15.13 16.75
N TRP A 443 -6.72 15.07 15.71
CA TRP A 443 -5.31 15.45 15.70
C TRP A 443 -4.81 15.72 14.27
N MET A 444 -3.72 16.48 14.17
CA MET A 444 -2.91 16.68 12.96
C MET A 444 -1.43 16.66 13.33
N GLN A 445 -0.60 16.02 12.50
CA GLN A 445 0.86 16.04 12.59
C GLN A 445 1.46 16.54 11.27
N VAL A 446 2.46 17.41 11.39
CA VAL A 446 3.30 17.90 10.30
C VAL A 446 4.65 17.17 10.35
N ILE A 447 5.23 16.90 9.19
CA ILE A 447 6.46 16.13 8.97
C ILE A 447 7.36 16.95 8.04
N ASP A 448 8.49 17.41 8.57
CA ASP A 448 9.60 18.10 7.89
C ASP A 448 10.81 17.17 7.90
N GLY A 449 11.45 16.97 6.75
CA GLY A 449 12.63 16.12 6.56
C GLY A 449 13.91 16.73 7.15
N GLU A 450 15.00 15.95 7.23
CA GLU A 450 16.29 16.50 7.70
C GLU A 450 16.88 17.55 6.73
N GLY A 451 16.40 17.59 5.48
CA GLY A 451 16.86 18.48 4.43
C GLY A 451 16.13 19.81 4.28
N SER A 452 14.95 20.00 4.91
CA SER A 452 14.05 21.14 4.70
C SER A 452 13.87 21.51 3.21
N GLY A 453 13.29 20.57 2.47
CA GLY A 453 12.86 20.71 1.09
C GLY A 453 11.60 19.87 0.88
N ASP A 454 11.05 19.85 -0.33
CA ASP A 454 9.69 19.34 -0.58
C ASP A 454 9.45 17.88 -0.12
N ASP A 455 8.78 17.73 1.01
CA ASP A 455 8.26 16.49 1.58
C ASP A 455 6.78 16.29 1.20
N GLU A 456 6.34 15.04 1.01
CA GLU A 456 4.90 14.74 0.90
C GLU A 456 4.55 13.31 1.32
N LEU A 457 3.38 13.13 1.94
CA LEU A 457 2.76 11.81 2.05
C LEU A 457 1.82 11.58 0.85
N ALA A 458 2.06 10.50 0.11
CA ALA A 458 1.35 10.17 -1.12
C ALA A 458 0.07 9.36 -0.87
N ALA A 459 0.13 8.40 0.06
CA ALA A 459 -0.98 7.48 0.34
C ALA A 459 -1.06 7.07 1.82
N VAL A 460 -2.25 6.64 2.24
CA VAL A 460 -2.54 6.16 3.60
C VAL A 460 -3.48 4.96 3.55
N ALA A 461 -3.20 3.97 4.38
CA ALA A 461 -4.02 2.77 4.57
C ALA A 461 -4.33 2.56 6.05
N VAL A 462 -5.38 1.79 6.31
CA VAL A 462 -5.78 1.33 7.65
C VAL A 462 -5.86 -0.19 7.62
N ASP A 463 -5.35 -0.89 8.64
CA ASP A 463 -5.44 -2.35 8.75
C ASP A 463 -6.69 -2.82 9.53
N GLY A 464 -6.87 -4.14 9.62
CA GLY A 464 -8.05 -4.75 10.25
C GLY A 464 -8.15 -4.58 11.77
N ASP A 465 -7.14 -4.01 12.42
CA ASP A 465 -7.11 -3.65 13.84
C ASP A 465 -7.09 -2.11 14.03
N ASP A 466 -7.50 -1.35 12.98
CA ASP A 466 -7.54 0.12 12.90
C ASP A 466 -6.17 0.85 12.99
N ASN A 467 -5.05 0.15 12.80
CA ASN A 467 -3.75 0.82 12.75
C ASN A 467 -3.57 1.59 11.43
N VAL A 468 -3.01 2.80 11.51
CA VAL A 468 -2.84 3.71 10.35
C VAL A 468 -1.39 3.65 9.84
N VAL A 469 -1.23 3.55 8.52
CA VAL A 469 0.08 3.48 7.86
C VAL A 469 0.10 4.42 6.65
N SER A 470 1.13 5.23 6.49
CA SER A 470 1.28 6.17 5.37
C SER A 470 2.64 6.07 4.69
N VAL A 471 2.67 6.25 3.37
CA VAL A 471 3.90 6.24 2.56
C VAL A 471 4.02 7.52 1.73
N GLY A 472 5.24 7.95 1.42
CA GLY A 472 5.52 9.13 0.60
C GLY A 472 7.00 9.35 0.34
N THR A 473 7.41 10.62 0.32
CA THR A 473 8.78 11.08 0.06
C THR A 473 9.20 12.08 1.13
N VAL A 474 10.48 12.05 1.50
CA VAL A 474 11.11 13.11 2.31
C VAL A 474 12.42 13.61 1.70
N ALA A 475 12.72 14.89 1.85
CA ALA A 475 13.98 15.51 1.47
C ALA A 475 15.03 15.30 2.57
N ILE A 476 16.12 14.59 2.24
CA ILE A 476 17.27 14.37 3.15
C ILE A 476 18.37 15.43 2.91
N ILE A 477 18.50 15.92 1.67
CA ILE A 477 19.40 17.03 1.33
C ILE A 477 18.68 18.01 0.40
N GLU A 478 18.54 19.28 0.82
CA GLU A 478 17.88 20.39 0.11
C GLU A 478 18.12 20.37 -1.42
N GLY A 479 17.15 19.84 -2.18
CA GLY A 479 17.19 19.81 -3.65
C GLY A 479 18.18 18.84 -4.30
N PHE A 480 18.70 17.84 -3.59
CA PHE A 480 19.65 16.85 -4.12
C PHE A 480 19.38 15.38 -3.77
N ASP A 481 18.68 15.08 -2.67
CA ASP A 481 18.40 13.71 -2.21
C ASP A 481 16.97 13.64 -1.66
N THR A 482 16.16 12.70 -2.16
CA THR A 482 14.83 12.41 -1.61
C THR A 482 14.59 10.92 -1.46
N ASP A 483 14.19 10.48 -0.27
CA ASP A 483 14.01 9.07 0.10
C ASP A 483 12.53 8.68 0.21
N VAL A 484 12.24 7.37 0.16
CA VAL A 484 10.88 6.86 0.48
C VAL A 484 10.63 6.93 1.98
N LEU A 485 9.63 7.70 2.41
CA LEU A 485 9.14 7.70 3.78
C LEU A 485 8.05 6.63 3.97
N LEU A 486 8.17 5.84 5.04
CA LEU A 486 7.09 5.00 5.57
C LEU A 486 6.92 5.26 7.07
N ILE A 487 5.69 5.53 7.51
CA ILE A 487 5.33 5.68 8.93
C ILE A 487 4.15 4.76 9.27
N LYS A 488 4.23 4.06 10.40
CA LYS A 488 3.06 3.52 11.10
C LYS A 488 2.75 4.41 12.30
N HIS A 489 1.55 4.96 12.35
CA HIS A 489 1.09 5.86 13.40
C HIS A 489 0.52 5.09 14.59
N ALA A 490 0.53 5.68 15.78
CA ALA A 490 -0.08 5.08 16.96
C ALA A 490 -1.63 5.14 16.91
N PRO A 491 -2.33 4.20 17.60
CA PRO A 491 -3.81 4.17 17.67
C PRO A 491 -4.49 5.37 18.33
#